data_AF-A0A7V5BND8-F1
#
_entry.id   AF-A0A7V5BND8-F1
#
_cell.length_a   1.000
_cell.length_b   1.000
_cell.length_c   1.000
_cell.angle_alpha   90.00
_cell.angle_beta   90.00
_cell.angle_gamma   90.00
#
_symmetry.space_group_name_H-M   'P 1'
#
loop_
_entity.id
_entity.type
_entity.pdbx_description
1 polymer ?
#
loop_
_entity_poly.entity_id
_entity_poly.type
_entity_poly.pdbx_seq_one_letter_code
_entity_poly.pdbx_strand_id
1 'polypeptide(L)'
;MAMPAYADLISRVHFESGALARSPGHVRQRYPTPAAAMKATLHYLQPLPEALIARWLAEDRGHIIIQASQHGFELGKSRFRRRWLEDVAWVRITLLVDDPIDYLMPVAALLVSLIGWGSTPDQATQPWQDFVRGVRSSFDAGYGRRDEARADVDAYLAEGIAWYLVDRRGLNITNPRLEKLLRATVFNEAWCRRLF
;
A
#
# COMPACT_ATOMS: atom_id res chain seq x y z
N MET A 1 10.02 -16.41 -13.09
CA MET A 1 9.40 -15.91 -14.34
C MET A 1 8.51 -14.75 -13.92
N ALA A 2 8.82 -13.51 -14.33
CA ALA A 2 8.00 -12.37 -13.94
C ALA A 2 6.66 -12.45 -14.68
N MET A 3 5.57 -12.51 -13.93
CA MET A 3 4.21 -12.55 -14.44
C MET A 3 3.86 -11.22 -15.16
N PRO A 4 3.17 -11.26 -16.31
CA PRO A 4 2.88 -10.07 -17.13
C PRO A 4 2.14 -8.96 -16.36
N ALA A 5 1.22 -9.32 -15.47
CA ALA A 5 0.43 -8.36 -14.68
C ALA A 5 1.30 -7.41 -13.82
N TYR A 6 2.47 -7.85 -13.39
CA TYR A 6 3.34 -7.03 -12.56
C TYR A 6 4.08 -5.95 -13.35
N ALA A 7 4.39 -6.22 -14.63
CA ALA A 7 5.00 -5.22 -15.50
C ALA A 7 4.02 -4.06 -15.76
N ASP A 8 2.72 -4.36 -15.86
CA ASP A 8 1.68 -3.36 -16.13
C ASP A 8 1.41 -2.44 -14.94
N LEU A 9 1.78 -2.86 -13.72
CA LEU A 9 1.66 -2.05 -12.51
C LEU A 9 2.49 -0.76 -12.57
N ILE A 10 3.52 -0.71 -13.43
CA ILE A 10 4.29 0.52 -13.69
C ILE A 10 3.38 1.67 -14.16
N SER A 11 2.26 1.37 -14.83
CA SER A 11 1.29 2.38 -15.28
C SER A 11 0.56 3.09 -14.13
N ARG A 12 0.57 2.49 -12.92
CA ARG A 12 -0.01 3.03 -11.70
C ARG A 12 0.97 3.85 -10.87
N VAL A 13 2.26 3.77 -11.18
CA VAL A 13 3.31 4.50 -10.48
C VAL A 13 3.76 5.68 -11.33
N HIS A 14 3.77 6.87 -10.75
CA HIS A 14 4.19 8.09 -11.42
C HIS A 14 5.29 8.77 -10.62
N PHE A 15 6.11 9.53 -11.33
CA PHE A 15 7.17 10.31 -10.72
C PHE A 15 7.03 11.79 -11.08
N GLU A 16 7.03 12.65 -10.06
CA GLU A 16 6.91 14.09 -10.21
C GLU A 16 8.18 14.68 -10.86
N SER A 17 8.00 15.55 -11.86
CA SER A 17 9.13 16.14 -12.57
C SER A 17 9.99 16.99 -11.63
N GLY A 18 11.30 16.72 -11.63
CA GLY A 18 12.26 17.44 -10.79
C GLY A 18 12.28 17.02 -9.31
N ALA A 19 11.41 16.10 -8.85
CA ALA A 19 11.42 15.66 -7.45
C ALA A 19 12.79 15.09 -7.04
N LEU A 20 13.39 14.27 -7.91
CA LEU A 20 14.72 13.70 -7.65
C LEU A 20 15.80 14.80 -7.58
N ALA A 21 15.76 15.80 -8.46
CA ALA A 21 16.72 16.90 -8.47
C ALA A 21 16.64 17.75 -7.18
N ARG A 22 15.44 17.89 -6.61
CA ARG A 22 15.19 18.57 -5.33
C ARG A 22 15.47 17.69 -4.10
N SER A 23 15.79 16.41 -4.29
CA SER A 23 16.02 15.48 -3.18
C SER A 23 17.42 15.64 -2.57
N PRO A 24 17.60 15.28 -1.28
CA PRO A 24 18.91 15.23 -0.63
C PRO A 24 19.94 14.40 -1.39
N GLY A 25 21.23 14.68 -1.16
CA GLY A 25 22.34 14.00 -1.83
C GLY A 25 22.30 12.47 -1.71
N HIS A 26 22.03 11.95 -0.51
CA HIS A 26 21.97 10.50 -0.28
C HIS A 26 20.83 9.81 -1.06
N VAL A 27 19.68 10.48 -1.23
CA VAL A 27 18.58 9.96 -2.06
C VAL A 27 18.99 9.88 -3.52
N ARG A 28 19.61 10.95 -4.05
CA ARG A 28 20.10 11.00 -5.44
C ARG A 28 21.20 9.97 -5.70
N GLN A 29 22.06 9.71 -4.73
CA GLN A 29 23.08 8.66 -4.81
C GLN A 29 22.46 7.26 -4.82
N ARG A 30 21.44 7.02 -3.99
CA ARG A 30 20.74 5.73 -3.93
C ARG A 30 19.88 5.45 -5.15
N TYR A 31 19.22 6.48 -5.68
CA TYR A 31 18.34 6.41 -6.84
C TYR A 31 18.80 7.39 -7.91
N PRO A 32 19.71 6.99 -8.81
CA PRO A 32 20.28 7.89 -9.81
C PRO A 32 19.26 8.35 -10.87
N THR A 33 18.12 7.66 -11.00
CA THR A 33 17.07 7.98 -11.96
C THR A 33 15.66 7.82 -11.35
N PRO A 34 14.64 8.53 -11.88
CA PRO A 34 13.24 8.30 -11.52
C PRO A 34 12.83 6.83 -11.67
N ALA A 35 13.28 6.18 -12.75
CA ALA A 35 12.99 4.77 -13.01
C ALA A 35 13.53 3.84 -11.91
N ALA A 36 14.68 4.15 -11.32
CA ALA A 36 15.23 3.38 -10.21
C ALA A 36 14.35 3.46 -8.95
N ALA A 37 13.83 4.65 -8.63
CA ALA A 37 12.90 4.85 -7.50
C ALA A 37 11.55 4.17 -7.74
N MET A 38 11.02 4.25 -8.97
CA MET A 38 9.79 3.54 -9.36
C MET A 38 9.97 2.02 -9.26
N LYS A 39 11.11 1.49 -9.73
CA LYS A 39 11.44 0.06 -9.62
C LYS A 39 11.56 -0.38 -8.16
N ALA A 40 12.16 0.44 -7.29
CA ALA A 40 12.25 0.16 -5.86
C ALA A 40 10.86 0.16 -5.21
N THR A 41 9.98 1.08 -5.60
CA THR A 41 8.58 1.11 -5.14
C THR A 41 7.84 -0.16 -5.55
N LEU A 42 7.96 -0.53 -6.82
CA LEU A 42 7.38 -1.78 -7.31
C LEU A 42 7.92 -2.95 -6.49
N HIS A 43 9.23 -3.05 -6.25
CA HIS A 43 9.83 -4.16 -5.51
C HIS A 43 9.12 -4.45 -4.17
N TYR A 44 8.71 -3.43 -3.42
CA TYR A 44 7.92 -3.61 -2.21
C TYR A 44 6.55 -4.27 -2.44
N LEU A 45 5.95 -4.06 -3.61
CA LEU A 45 4.66 -4.63 -4.03
C LEU A 45 4.76 -6.06 -4.60
N GLN A 46 5.96 -6.64 -4.73
CA GLN A 46 6.13 -8.02 -5.19
C GLN A 46 5.34 -9.08 -4.39
N PRO A 47 5.13 -8.94 -3.07
CA PRO A 47 4.33 -9.89 -2.31
C PRO A 47 2.83 -9.86 -2.64
N LEU A 48 2.34 -8.87 -3.39
CA LEU A 48 0.91 -8.77 -3.69
C LEU A 48 0.43 -9.95 -4.55
N PRO A 49 -0.74 -10.54 -4.22
CA PRO A 49 -1.31 -11.58 -5.06
C PRO A 49 -1.70 -11.06 -6.45
N GLU A 50 -1.62 -11.93 -7.45
CA GLU A 50 -1.96 -11.61 -8.84
C GLU A 50 -3.41 -11.18 -9.00
N ALA A 51 -4.34 -11.83 -8.29
CA ALA A 51 -5.75 -11.45 -8.32
C ALA A 51 -5.98 -10.02 -7.81
N LEU A 52 -5.24 -9.59 -6.78
CA LEU A 52 -5.30 -8.21 -6.28
C LEU A 52 -4.67 -7.22 -7.28
N ILE A 53 -3.54 -7.58 -7.90
CA ILE A 53 -2.93 -6.77 -8.96
C ILE A 53 -3.89 -6.64 -10.16
N ALA A 54 -4.50 -7.74 -10.59
CA ALA A 54 -5.46 -7.74 -11.70
C ALA A 54 -6.67 -6.85 -11.41
N ARG A 55 -7.23 -6.94 -10.20
CA ARG A 55 -8.28 -6.02 -9.74
C ARG A 55 -7.83 -4.57 -9.80
N TRP A 56 -6.66 -4.26 -9.22
CA TRP A 56 -6.13 -2.90 -9.23
C TRP A 56 -5.95 -2.38 -10.67
N LEU A 57 -5.44 -3.20 -11.58
CA LEU A 57 -5.29 -2.82 -12.98
C LEU A 57 -6.62 -2.66 -13.73
N ALA A 58 -7.68 -3.33 -13.30
CA ALA A 58 -9.01 -3.23 -13.89
C ALA A 58 -9.78 -1.97 -13.47
N GLU A 59 -9.38 -1.30 -12.39
CA GLU A 59 -10.01 -0.06 -11.92
C GLU A 59 -9.26 1.17 -12.44
N ASP A 60 -9.94 2.27 -12.80
CA ASP A 60 -9.25 3.51 -13.24
C ASP A 60 -8.56 4.26 -12.09
N ARG A 61 -8.87 3.91 -10.85
CA ARG A 61 -8.31 4.51 -9.63
C ARG A 61 -7.05 3.82 -9.15
N GLY A 62 -6.46 4.33 -8.08
CA GLY A 62 -5.32 3.74 -7.40
C GLY A 62 -4.01 4.09 -8.06
N HIS A 63 -3.47 5.25 -7.72
CA HIS A 63 -2.21 5.73 -8.27
C HIS A 63 -1.20 6.04 -7.18
N ILE A 64 0.06 5.70 -7.41
CA ILE A 64 1.18 6.08 -6.54
C ILE A 64 1.94 7.22 -7.21
N ILE A 65 2.11 8.34 -6.52
CA ILE A 65 2.88 9.48 -6.99
C ILE A 65 4.11 9.68 -6.11
N ILE A 66 5.29 9.43 -6.67
CA ILE A 66 6.58 9.67 -6.03
C ILE A 66 6.97 11.13 -6.26
N GLN A 67 7.15 11.88 -5.17
CA GLN A 67 7.43 13.32 -5.21
C GLN A 67 8.38 13.77 -4.09
N ALA A 68 8.65 15.08 -4.03
CA ALA A 68 9.60 15.64 -3.06
C ALA A 68 9.00 15.97 -1.69
N SER A 69 7.74 16.42 -1.61
CA SER A 69 7.24 17.14 -0.41
C SER A 69 5.96 16.60 0.21
N GLN A 70 4.94 16.25 -0.57
CA GLN A 70 3.67 15.79 0.00
C GLN A 70 3.69 14.28 0.26
N HIS A 71 3.05 13.89 1.36
CA HIS A 71 2.91 12.52 1.82
C HIS A 71 1.50 12.30 2.35
N GLY A 72 0.85 11.21 1.96
CA GLY A 72 -0.49 10.88 2.42
C GLY A 72 -1.32 10.19 1.35
N PHE A 73 -2.42 9.58 1.78
CA PHE A 73 -3.42 9.00 0.89
C PHE A 73 -4.60 9.95 0.74
N GLU A 74 -5.06 10.16 -0.48
CA GLU A 74 -6.19 11.02 -0.81
C GLU A 74 -7.25 10.19 -1.53
N LEU A 75 -8.42 10.04 -0.89
CA LEU A 75 -9.57 9.35 -1.45
C LEU A 75 -10.32 10.28 -2.43
N GLY A 76 -10.73 9.75 -3.58
CA GLY A 76 -11.42 10.51 -4.62
C GLY A 76 -10.47 11.20 -5.60
N LYS A 77 -10.94 12.28 -6.24
CA LYS A 77 -10.25 12.89 -7.39
C LYS A 77 -9.17 13.88 -6.97
N SER A 78 -7.95 13.63 -7.44
CA SER A 78 -6.81 14.52 -7.26
C SER A 78 -6.22 14.93 -8.60
N ARG A 79 -5.67 16.15 -8.66
CA ARG A 79 -5.03 16.66 -9.87
C ARG A 79 -3.55 16.31 -9.87
N PHE A 80 -3.10 15.58 -10.89
CA PHE A 80 -1.68 15.34 -11.14
C PHE A 80 -1.31 15.80 -12.55
N ARG A 81 -0.45 16.83 -12.64
CA ARG A 81 -0.13 17.53 -13.89
C ARG A 81 -1.41 18.02 -14.61
N ARG A 82 -1.69 17.48 -15.80
CA ARG A 82 -2.85 17.81 -16.64
C ARG A 82 -3.96 16.74 -16.58
N ARG A 83 -3.86 15.79 -15.66
CA ARG A 83 -4.81 14.67 -15.52
C ARG A 83 -5.50 14.72 -14.16
N TRP A 84 -6.74 14.25 -14.15
CA TRP A 84 -7.41 13.84 -12.93
C TRP A 84 -7.13 12.37 -12.70
N LEU A 85 -6.69 12.05 -11.48
CA LEU A 85 -6.47 10.70 -11.00
C LEU A 85 -7.41 10.47 -9.82
N GLU A 86 -7.75 9.23 -9.53
CA GLU A 86 -8.62 8.87 -8.43
C GLU A 86 -7.90 7.92 -7.47
N ASP A 87 -8.11 8.11 -6.17
CA ASP A 87 -7.47 7.39 -5.05
C ASP A 87 -5.93 7.41 -5.16
N VAL A 88 -5.32 8.47 -4.63
CA VAL A 88 -3.90 8.77 -4.86
C VAL A 88 -3.08 8.60 -3.59
N ALA A 89 -2.09 7.71 -3.65
CA ALA A 89 -1.03 7.57 -2.66
C ALA A 89 0.14 8.49 -3.02
N TRP A 90 0.24 9.62 -2.32
CA TRP A 90 1.35 10.56 -2.45
C TRP A 90 2.51 10.13 -1.54
N VAL A 91 3.67 9.85 -2.12
CA VAL A 91 4.83 9.34 -1.38
C VAL A 91 6.06 10.22 -1.57
N ARG A 92 6.74 10.54 -0.46
CA ARG A 92 7.97 11.33 -0.49
C ARG A 92 9.16 10.42 -0.78
N ILE A 93 9.95 10.75 -1.79
CA ILE A 93 11.12 9.95 -2.16
C ILE A 93 12.19 9.87 -1.06
N THR A 94 12.26 10.85 -0.15
CA THR A 94 13.19 10.79 0.99
C THR A 94 12.89 9.61 1.90
N LEU A 95 11.61 9.37 2.19
CA LEU A 95 11.18 8.26 3.04
C LEU A 95 11.51 6.90 2.43
N LEU A 96 11.57 6.79 1.10
CA LEU A 96 11.96 5.54 0.44
C LEU A 96 13.35 5.06 0.89
N VAL A 97 14.23 5.99 1.30
CA VAL A 97 15.54 5.68 1.86
C VAL A 97 15.50 5.65 3.39
N ASP A 98 14.91 6.68 3.99
CA ASP A 98 15.08 6.97 5.41
C ASP A 98 14.14 6.13 6.30
N ASP A 99 12.90 5.92 5.85
CA ASP A 99 11.88 5.15 6.57
C ASP A 99 10.91 4.50 5.56
N PRO A 100 11.26 3.31 5.04
CA PRO A 100 10.42 2.64 4.04
C PRO A 100 9.03 2.26 4.56
N ILE A 101 8.84 2.14 5.87
CA ILE A 101 7.54 1.84 6.47
C ILE A 101 6.65 3.08 6.34
N ASP A 102 7.16 4.25 6.74
CA ASP A 102 6.46 5.53 6.51
C ASP A 102 6.18 5.75 5.02
N TYR A 103 7.19 5.51 4.17
CA TYR A 103 7.03 5.59 2.71
C TYR A 103 5.83 4.80 2.19
N LEU A 104 5.61 3.58 2.69
CA LEU A 104 4.50 2.72 2.27
C LEU A 104 3.18 2.97 2.98
N MET A 105 3.10 3.82 4.01
CA MET A 105 1.82 4.08 4.70
C MET A 105 0.71 4.56 3.75
N PRO A 106 0.93 5.55 2.85
CA PRO A 106 -0.09 5.94 1.87
C PRO A 106 -0.42 4.84 0.87
N VAL A 107 0.57 4.03 0.48
CA VAL A 107 0.38 2.92 -0.45
C VAL A 107 -0.46 1.82 0.20
N ALA A 108 -0.24 1.56 1.48
CA ALA A 108 -1.02 0.62 2.27
C ALA A 108 -2.47 1.10 2.44
N ALA A 109 -2.68 2.39 2.72
CA ALA A 109 -4.03 2.97 2.76
C ALA A 109 -4.74 2.86 1.40
N LEU A 110 -4.01 3.06 0.29
CA LEU A 110 -4.52 2.79 -1.04
C LEU A 110 -4.94 1.31 -1.20
N LEU A 111 -4.10 0.36 -0.77
CA LEU A 111 -4.44 -1.07 -0.83
C LEU A 111 -5.68 -1.40 0.02
N VAL A 112 -5.85 -0.77 1.18
CA VAL A 112 -7.05 -0.86 2.02
C VAL A 112 -8.31 -0.40 1.24
N SER A 113 -8.23 0.71 0.51
CA SER A 113 -9.32 1.16 -0.36
C SER A 113 -9.60 0.18 -1.52
N LEU A 114 -8.54 -0.36 -2.15
CA LEU A 114 -8.66 -1.27 -3.30
C LEU A 114 -9.29 -2.62 -2.94
N ILE A 115 -9.03 -3.14 -1.73
CA ILE A 115 -9.69 -4.35 -1.24
C ILE A 115 -11.16 -4.11 -0.83
N GLY A 116 -11.64 -2.87 -0.87
CA GLY A 116 -13.01 -2.50 -0.52
C GLY A 116 -13.26 -2.42 0.98
N TRP A 117 -12.22 -2.19 1.80
CA TRP A 117 -12.39 -1.94 3.22
C TRP A 117 -13.28 -0.71 3.47
N GLY A 118 -14.14 -0.77 4.50
CA GLY A 118 -15.08 0.31 4.83
C GLY A 118 -16.35 0.34 3.97
N SER A 119 -16.33 -0.25 2.78
CA SER A 119 -17.55 -0.51 2.02
C SER A 119 -18.29 -1.68 2.63
N THR A 120 -19.60 -1.54 2.87
CA THR A 120 -20.44 -2.69 3.20
C THR A 120 -20.70 -3.39 1.86
N PRO A 121 -20.11 -4.56 1.57
CA PRO A 121 -20.57 -5.28 0.41
C PRO A 121 -22.00 -5.72 0.74
N ASP A 122 -22.97 -5.34 -0.08
CA ASP A 122 -24.36 -5.83 0.02
C ASP A 122 -24.43 -7.39 0.01
N GLN A 123 -23.29 -8.05 -0.27
CA GLN A 123 -23.07 -9.49 -0.29
C GLN A 123 -21.75 -9.87 0.41
N ALA A 124 -21.45 -9.32 1.59
CA ALA A 124 -20.22 -9.64 2.33
C ALA A 124 -20.09 -11.15 2.58
N THR A 125 -19.15 -11.80 1.89
CA THR A 125 -18.88 -13.24 2.03
C THR A 125 -18.37 -13.55 3.44
N GLN A 126 -18.60 -14.77 3.94
CA GLN A 126 -18.10 -15.18 5.27
C GLN A 126 -16.58 -14.95 5.43
N PRO A 127 -15.71 -15.27 4.43
CA PRO A 127 -14.28 -14.98 4.53
C PRO A 127 -13.94 -13.49 4.71
N TRP A 128 -14.74 -12.58 4.13
CA TRP A 128 -14.56 -11.14 4.33
C TRP A 128 -14.94 -10.72 5.75
N GLN A 129 -16.07 -11.23 6.26
CA GLN A 129 -16.52 -10.95 7.62
C GLN A 129 -15.50 -11.44 8.68
N ASP A 130 -14.93 -12.62 8.47
CA ASP A 130 -13.91 -13.19 9.36
C ASP A 130 -12.62 -12.34 9.34
N PHE A 131 -12.23 -11.84 8.17
CA PHE A 131 -11.11 -10.90 8.04
C PHE A 131 -11.37 -9.60 8.81
N VAL A 132 -12.51 -8.95 8.59
CA VAL A 132 -12.89 -7.70 9.28
C VAL A 132 -12.92 -7.91 10.79
N ARG A 133 -13.52 -9.00 11.28
CA ARG A 133 -13.56 -9.34 12.70
C ARG A 133 -12.16 -9.58 13.27
N GLY A 134 -11.29 -10.25 12.51
CA GLY A 134 -9.91 -10.51 12.89
C GLY A 134 -9.08 -9.23 13.04
N VAL A 135 -9.24 -8.29 12.11
CA VAL A 135 -8.57 -6.97 12.16
C VAL A 135 -9.06 -6.19 13.38
N ARG A 136 -10.38 -6.02 13.54
CA ARG A 136 -10.98 -5.29 14.67
C ARG A 136 -10.57 -5.87 16.02
N SER A 137 -10.66 -7.19 16.19
CA SER A 137 -10.23 -7.85 17.42
C SER A 137 -8.74 -7.67 17.73
N SER A 138 -7.90 -7.46 16.72
CA SER A 138 -6.48 -7.16 16.93
C SER A 138 -6.25 -5.67 17.23
N PHE A 139 -7.01 -4.78 16.60
CA PHE A 139 -7.03 -3.35 16.91
C PHE A 139 -7.46 -3.09 18.35
N ASP A 140 -8.57 -3.69 18.79
CA ASP A 140 -9.12 -3.56 20.15
C ASP A 140 -8.14 -4.02 21.25
N ALA A 141 -7.19 -4.88 20.89
CA ALA A 141 -6.14 -5.35 21.78
C ALA A 141 -4.96 -4.34 21.93
N GLY A 142 -5.02 -3.19 21.25
CA GLY A 142 -4.06 -2.09 21.41
C GLY A 142 -2.73 -2.29 20.70
N TYR A 143 -2.67 -3.15 19.66
CA TYR A 143 -1.42 -3.44 18.95
C TYR A 143 -0.97 -2.35 17.95
N GLY A 144 -1.71 -1.24 17.82
CA GLY A 144 -1.30 -0.09 17.01
C GLY A 144 -0.01 0.54 17.53
N ARG A 145 0.96 0.77 16.63
CA ARG A 145 2.28 1.30 17.02
C ARG A 145 2.34 2.81 16.94
N ARG A 146 1.82 3.37 15.85
CA ARG A 146 1.64 4.81 15.66
C ARG A 146 0.37 5.31 16.34
N ASP A 147 0.35 6.59 16.69
CA ASP A 147 -0.79 7.18 17.40
C ASP A 147 -2.07 7.12 16.55
N GLU A 148 -1.96 7.30 15.24
CA GLU A 148 -3.08 7.14 14.31
C GLU A 148 -3.59 5.70 14.29
N ALA A 149 -2.69 4.71 14.24
CA ALA A 149 -3.02 3.29 14.27
C ALA A 149 -3.56 2.80 15.61
N ARG A 150 -3.46 3.61 16.68
CA ARG A 150 -4.12 3.34 17.98
C ARG A 150 -5.51 3.95 18.06
N ALA A 151 -5.77 5.00 17.28
CA ALA A 151 -7.01 5.74 17.30
C ALA A 151 -8.00 5.28 16.21
N ASP A 152 -7.50 4.71 15.12
CA ASP A 152 -8.29 4.36 13.94
C ASP A 152 -7.92 2.96 13.39
N VAL A 153 -8.95 2.14 13.16
CA VAL A 153 -8.81 0.77 12.64
C VAL A 153 -8.34 0.75 11.19
N ASP A 154 -8.66 1.78 10.42
CA ASP A 154 -8.25 1.88 9.01
C ASP A 154 -6.74 2.18 8.94
N ALA A 155 -6.29 3.15 9.74
CA ALA A 155 -4.87 3.45 9.93
C ALA A 155 -4.09 2.25 10.49
N TYR A 156 -4.67 1.48 11.40
CA TYR A 156 -4.09 0.23 11.92
C TYR A 156 -3.89 -0.84 10.84
N LEU A 157 -4.90 -1.06 10.00
CA LEU A 157 -4.79 -2.02 8.92
C LEU A 157 -3.75 -1.57 7.89
N ALA A 158 -3.72 -0.29 7.54
CA ALA A 158 -2.71 0.29 6.67
C ALA A 158 -1.29 0.13 7.26
N GLU A 159 -1.11 0.39 8.56
CA GLU A 159 0.16 0.16 9.25
C GLU A 159 0.59 -1.31 9.14
N GLY A 160 -0.32 -2.25 9.40
CA GLY A 160 -0.04 -3.67 9.27
C GLY A 160 0.41 -4.08 7.86
N ILE A 161 -0.25 -3.55 6.83
CA ILE A 161 0.11 -3.81 5.43
C ILE A 161 1.48 -3.22 5.09
N ALA A 162 1.77 -1.98 5.50
CA ALA A 162 3.08 -1.35 5.26
C ALA A 162 4.21 -2.17 5.91
N TRP A 163 4.02 -2.59 7.17
CA TRP A 163 4.96 -3.49 7.84
C TRP A 163 5.09 -4.84 7.14
N TYR A 164 4.00 -5.43 6.65
CA TYR A 164 4.07 -6.71 5.93
C TYR A 164 4.90 -6.60 4.64
N LEU A 165 4.81 -5.48 3.92
CA LEU A 165 5.56 -5.23 2.69
C LEU A 165 7.05 -4.92 2.94
N VAL A 166 7.39 -4.23 4.03
CA VAL A 166 8.77 -3.80 4.32
C VAL A 166 9.53 -4.79 5.22
N ASP A 167 8.94 -5.15 6.36
CA ASP A 167 9.56 -5.98 7.40
C ASP A 167 8.51 -6.90 8.04
N ARG A 168 8.12 -7.92 7.28
CA ARG A 168 7.19 -8.95 7.74
C ARG A 168 7.66 -9.65 9.03
N ARG A 169 8.98 -9.77 9.23
CA ARG A 169 9.53 -10.40 10.45
C ARG A 169 9.28 -9.49 11.66
N GLY A 170 9.53 -8.20 11.53
CA GLY A 170 9.20 -7.21 12.56
C GLY A 170 7.71 -7.18 12.89
N LEU A 171 6.84 -7.31 11.87
CA LEU A 171 5.40 -7.47 12.09
C LEU A 171 5.10 -8.74 12.88
N ASN A 172 5.66 -9.89 12.51
CA ASN A 172 5.40 -11.15 13.21
C ASN A 172 5.86 -11.13 14.68
N ILE A 173 6.93 -10.37 15.00
CA ILE A 173 7.40 -10.22 16.38
C ILE A 173 6.44 -9.34 17.18
N THR A 174 6.03 -8.20 16.61
CA THR A 174 5.25 -7.19 17.34
C THR A 174 3.75 -7.43 17.32
N ASN A 175 3.24 -8.06 16.28
CA ASN A 175 1.85 -8.40 16.09
C ASN A 175 1.69 -9.69 15.26
N PRO A 176 2.02 -10.86 15.84
CA PRO A 176 1.96 -12.15 15.15
C PRO A 176 0.55 -12.51 14.67
N ARG A 177 -0.50 -11.99 15.33
CA ARG A 177 -1.88 -12.24 14.95
C ARG A 177 -2.22 -11.54 13.64
N LEU A 178 -1.85 -10.26 13.52
CA LEU A 178 -2.08 -9.49 12.29
C LEU A 178 -1.23 -10.02 11.13
N GLU A 179 0.03 -10.40 11.35
CA GLU A 179 0.84 -11.03 10.29
C GLU A 179 0.17 -12.27 9.72
N LYS A 180 -0.28 -13.19 10.59
CA LYS A 180 -0.93 -14.43 10.18
C LYS A 180 -2.22 -14.15 9.43
N LEU A 181 -3.00 -13.17 9.91
CA LEU A 181 -4.23 -12.75 9.28
C LEU A 181 -3.99 -12.21 7.87
N LEU A 182 -3.08 -11.24 7.71
CA LEU A 182 -2.72 -10.64 6.42
C LEU A 182 -2.21 -11.70 5.43
N ARG A 183 -1.36 -12.61 5.90
CA ARG A 183 -0.85 -13.74 5.10
C ARG A 183 -1.95 -14.69 4.63
N ALA A 184 -2.97 -14.91 5.44
CA ALA A 184 -4.08 -15.79 5.11
C ALA A 184 -5.16 -15.10 4.25
N THR A 185 -5.09 -13.78 4.08
CA THR A 185 -6.13 -12.95 3.44
C THR A 185 -5.56 -12.07 2.32
N VAL A 186 -5.27 -10.79 2.59
CA VAL A 186 -4.83 -9.78 1.61
C VAL A 186 -3.60 -10.22 0.80
N PHE A 187 -2.71 -11.02 1.40
CA PHE A 187 -1.51 -11.56 0.75
C PHE A 187 -1.65 -13.03 0.33
N ASN A 188 -2.88 -13.54 0.25
CA ASN A 188 -3.18 -14.90 -0.18
C ASN A 188 -3.93 -14.88 -1.52
N GLU A 189 -3.32 -15.47 -2.54
CA GLU A 189 -3.91 -15.56 -3.89
C GLU A 189 -5.28 -16.25 -3.89
N ALA A 190 -5.42 -17.36 -3.18
CA ALA A 190 -6.67 -18.10 -3.14
C ALA A 190 -7.79 -17.34 -2.41
N TRP A 191 -7.45 -16.50 -1.43
CA TRP A 191 -8.43 -15.61 -0.78
C TRP A 191 -8.82 -14.47 -1.72
N CYS A 192 -7.86 -13.82 -2.38
CA CYS A 192 -8.14 -12.71 -3.31
C CYS A 192 -9.02 -13.16 -4.49
N ARG A 193 -8.76 -14.32 -5.10
CA ARG A 193 -9.61 -14.90 -6.17
C ARG A 193 -11.04 -15.24 -5.74
N ARG A 194 -11.27 -15.43 -4.44
CA ARG A 194 -12.62 -15.67 -3.89
C ARG A 194 -13.36 -14.37 -3.63
N LEU A 195 -12.64 -13.26 -3.53
CA LEU A 195 -13.20 -11.95 -3.22
C LEU A 195 -13.45 -11.11 -4.49
N PHE A 196 -12.62 -11.27 -5.52
CA PHE A 196 -12.62 -10.50 -6.77
C PHE A 196 -12.87 -11.39 -7.97
#